data_AF-A0A926B784-F1
#
_entry.id   AF-A0A926B784-F1
#
_cell.length_a   1.000
_cell.length_b   1.000
_cell.length_c   1.000
_cell.angle_alpha   90.00
_cell.angle_beta   90.00
_cell.angle_gamma   90.00
#
_symmetry.space_group_name_H-M   'P 1'
#
loop_
_entity.id
_entity.type
_entity.pdbx_description
1 polymer ?
#
loop_
_entity_poly.entity_id
_entity_poly.type
_entity_poly.pdbx_seq_one_letter_code
_entity_poly.pdbx_strand_id
1 'polypeptide(L)'
;MDSTKHLSPNAIELIDWMNSEGLLELDWDFPEDGDLFAAGLDSNAVMHLAAAVEDYYGLELGPEELTRENLATPATLAALICAKLA
;
A
#
# COMPACT_ATOMS: atom_id res chain seq x y z
N MET A 1 -14.02 17.28 -3.56
CA MET A 1 -14.55 16.03 -4.11
C MET A 1 -14.62 15.09 -2.94
N ASP A 2 -15.82 14.65 -2.58
CA ASP A 2 -16.08 13.80 -1.43
C ASP A 2 -15.41 12.43 -1.64
N SER A 3 -14.15 12.32 -1.23
CA SER A 3 -13.49 11.03 -1.10
C SER A 3 -14.10 10.36 0.12
N THR A 4 -15.18 9.62 -0.08
CA THR A 4 -15.57 8.54 0.83
C THR A 4 -14.31 7.71 1.04
N LYS A 5 -13.64 7.91 2.17
CA LYS A 5 -12.46 7.14 2.58
C LYS A 5 -12.91 5.68 2.62
N HIS A 6 -12.65 4.94 1.56
CA HIS A 6 -12.84 3.50 1.58
C HIS A 6 -11.75 2.99 2.50
N LEU A 7 -12.13 2.69 3.74
CA LEU A 7 -11.17 2.30 4.76
C LEU A 7 -10.45 1.02 4.30
N SER A 8 -11.13 0.13 3.56
CA SER A 8 -10.60 -1.16 3.12
C SER A 8 -10.30 -1.17 1.61
N PRO A 9 -9.08 -0.80 1.16
CA PRO A 9 -8.77 -0.72 -0.26
C PRO A 9 -8.67 -2.11 -0.89
N ASN A 10 -9.07 -2.24 -2.15
CA ASN A 10 -8.65 -3.37 -3.00
C ASN A 10 -7.29 -3.07 -3.67
N ALA A 11 -6.72 -4.05 -4.38
CA ALA A 11 -5.39 -3.92 -4.99
C ALA A 11 -5.28 -2.76 -5.99
N ILE A 12 -6.32 -2.54 -6.83
CA ILE A 12 -6.34 -1.47 -7.82
C ILE A 12 -6.43 -0.10 -7.13
N GLU A 13 -7.33 0.04 -6.15
CA GLU A 13 -7.45 1.27 -5.36
C GLU A 13 -6.16 1.59 -4.62
N LEU A 14 -5.44 0.58 -4.15
CA LEU A 14 -4.15 0.74 -3.50
C LEU A 14 -3.08 1.23 -4.47
N ILE A 15 -3.00 0.67 -5.69
CA ILE A 15 -2.08 1.14 -6.74
C ILE A 15 -2.33 2.60 -7.08
N ASP A 16 -3.61 2.96 -7.29
CA ASP A 16 -4.01 4.35 -7.57
C ASP A 16 -3.64 5.28 -6.42
N TRP A 17 -3.89 4.85 -5.18
CA TRP A 17 -3.52 5.61 -3.98
C TRP A 17 -2.00 5.78 -3.86
N MET A 18 -1.21 4.73 -4.06
CA MET A 18 0.25 4.79 -4.00
C MET A 18 0.84 5.76 -5.03
N ASN A 19 0.29 5.77 -6.25
CA ASN A 19 0.66 6.74 -7.28
C ASN A 19 0.23 8.17 -6.90
N SER A 20 -0.98 8.35 -6.37
CA SER A 20 -1.50 9.65 -5.96
C SER A 20 -0.70 10.28 -4.82
N GLU A 21 -0.27 9.47 -3.85
CA GLU A 21 0.59 9.90 -2.73
C GLU A 21 2.07 10.05 -3.13
N GLY A 22 2.44 9.64 -4.36
CA GLY A 22 3.83 9.66 -4.81
C GLY A 22 4.74 8.70 -4.05
N LEU A 23 4.18 7.60 -3.52
CA LEU A 23 4.92 6.56 -2.81
C LEU A 23 5.75 5.71 -3.78
N LEU A 24 5.16 5.39 -4.93
CA LEU A 24 5.79 4.68 -6.04
C LEU A 24 5.26 5.26 -7.35
N GLU A 25 6.08 5.21 -8.39
CA GLU A 25 5.68 5.49 -9.77
C GLU A 25 5.38 4.16 -10.46
N LEU A 26 4.16 3.65 -10.27
CA LEU A 26 3.73 2.39 -10.88
C LEU A 26 3.12 2.69 -12.26
N ASP A 27 3.39 1.81 -13.23
CA ASP A 27 2.77 1.90 -14.56
C ASP A 27 1.24 1.78 -14.48
N TRP A 28 0.55 2.38 -15.46
CA TRP A 28 -0.92 2.40 -15.54
C TRP A 28 -1.56 1.00 -15.70
N ASP A 29 -0.78 0.02 -16.12
CA ASP A 29 -1.16 -1.40 -16.26
C ASP A 29 -0.45 -2.30 -15.24
N PHE A 30 0.09 -1.73 -14.15
CA PHE A 30 0.74 -2.50 -13.10
C PHE A 30 -0.24 -3.53 -12.50
N PRO A 31 0.12 -4.82 -12.48
CA PRO A 31 -0.80 -5.86 -12.07
C PRO A 31 -0.97 -5.92 -10.55
N GLU A 32 -2.13 -6.42 -10.10
CA GLU A 32 -2.48 -6.56 -8.68
C GLU A 32 -1.53 -7.48 -7.90
N ASP A 33 -0.94 -8.45 -8.60
CA ASP A 33 0.07 -9.40 -8.12
C ASP A 33 1.51 -9.01 -8.54
N GLY A 34 1.68 -7.79 -9.04
CA GLY A 34 2.98 -7.24 -9.42
C GLY A 34 3.93 -7.07 -8.24
N ASP A 35 5.21 -7.34 -8.47
CA ASP A 35 6.25 -7.22 -7.43
C ASP A 35 6.57 -5.75 -7.14
N LEU A 36 6.12 -5.26 -5.98
CA LEU A 36 6.35 -3.89 -5.53
C LEU A 36 7.84 -3.60 -5.28
N PHE A 37 8.61 -4.59 -4.84
CA PHE A 37 10.06 -4.42 -4.64
C PHE A 37 10.77 -4.26 -5.98
N ALA A 38 10.35 -5.00 -7.00
CA ALA A 38 10.86 -4.81 -8.36
C ALA A 38 10.45 -3.45 -8.95
N ALA A 39 9.31 -2.92 -8.53
CA ALA A 39 8.81 -1.61 -8.92
C ALA A 39 9.45 -0.43 -8.16
N GLY A 40 10.33 -0.69 -7.19
CA GLY A 40 11.06 0.36 -6.47
C GLY A 40 10.69 0.54 -5.00
N LEU A 41 9.91 -0.37 -4.40
CA LEU A 41 9.64 -0.37 -2.96
C LEU A 41 10.91 -0.77 -2.17
N ASP A 42 11.79 0.20 -1.96
CA ASP A 42 13.01 0.05 -1.16
C ASP A 42 12.79 0.34 0.33
N SER A 43 13.84 0.22 1.15
CA SER A 43 13.74 0.46 2.60
C SER A 43 13.24 1.86 2.98
N ASN A 44 13.49 2.89 2.16
CA ASN A 44 12.98 4.23 2.42
C ASN A 44 11.51 4.33 2.01
N ALA A 45 11.16 3.76 0.86
CA ALA A 45 9.77 3.70 0.38
C ALA A 45 8.87 2.91 1.34
N VAL A 46 9.38 1.84 1.96
CA VAL A 46 8.66 1.08 3.00
C VAL A 46 8.35 1.96 4.21
N MET A 47 9.31 2.77 4.66
CA MET A 47 9.08 3.69 5.79
C MET A 47 8.07 4.79 5.44
N HIS A 48 8.14 5.35 4.23
CA HIS A 48 7.16 6.34 3.76
C HIS A 48 5.77 5.73 3.58
N LEU A 49 5.68 4.49 3.06
CA LEU A 49 4.45 3.74 2.94
C LEU A 49 3.81 3.54 4.32
N ALA A 50 4.58 3.11 5.32
CA ALA A 50 4.08 2.93 6.67
C ALA A 50 3.48 4.23 7.24
N ALA A 51 4.18 5.35 7.07
CA ALA A 51 3.70 6.67 7.50
C ALA A 51 2.43 7.12 6.73
N ALA A 52 2.38 6.88 5.41
CA ALA A 52 1.22 7.21 4.60
C ALA A 52 0.00 6.34 4.95
N VAL A 53 0.22 5.06 5.28
CA VAL A 53 -0.84 4.17 5.77
C VAL A 53 -1.39 4.66 7.11
N GLU A 54 -0.51 5.10 8.02
CA GLU A 54 -0.92 5.70 9.29
C GLU A 54 -1.75 6.98 9.09
N ASP A 55 -1.32 7.89 8.21
CA ASP A 55 -2.03 9.15 7.96
C ASP A 55 -3.37 8.94 7.24
N TYR A 56 -3.41 8.07 6.23
CA TYR A 56 -4.60 7.89 5.39
C TYR A 56 -5.63 6.95 6.03
N TYR A 57 -5.18 5.80 6.54
CA TYR A 57 -6.03 4.75 7.11
C TYR A 57 -6.11 4.80 8.65
N GLY A 58 -5.24 5.56 9.33
CA GLY A 58 -5.18 5.57 10.79
C GLY A 58 -4.58 4.30 11.39
N LEU A 59 -3.77 3.57 10.61
CA LEU A 59 -3.19 2.28 10.99
C LEU A 59 -1.68 2.38 11.16
N GLU A 60 -1.19 2.05 12.35
CA GLU A 60 0.26 1.90 12.58
C GLU A 60 0.70 0.51 12.13
N LEU A 61 1.60 0.46 11.12
CA LEU A 61 2.24 -0.78 10.68
C LEU A 61 3.53 -1.00 11.45
N GLY A 62 3.53 -2.01 12.32
CA GLY A 62 4.71 -2.42 13.07
C GLY A 62 5.73 -3.18 12.22
N PRO A 63 6.95 -3.39 12.77
CA PRO A 63 8.02 -4.12 12.08
C PRO A 63 7.66 -5.58 11.75
N GLU A 64 6.73 -6.18 12.50
CA GLU A 64 6.21 -7.53 12.24
C GLU A 64 5.27 -7.60 11.04
N GLU A 65 4.64 -6.48 10.64
CA GLU A 65 3.81 -6.40 9.44
C GLU A 65 4.60 -5.95 8.21
N LEU A 66 5.67 -5.15 8.41
CA LEU A 66 6.56 -4.66 7.34
C LEU A 66 7.50 -5.77 6.83
N THR A 67 6.93 -6.92 6.51
CA THR A 67 7.62 -8.08 5.97
C THR A 67 7.57 -8.08 4.44
N ARG A 68 8.55 -8.74 3.83
CA ARG A 68 8.58 -8.90 2.37
C ARG A 68 7.34 -9.59 1.82
N GLU A 69 6.72 -10.48 2.59
CA GLU A 69 5.52 -11.21 2.17
C GLU A 69 4.30 -10.29 2.11
N ASN A 70 4.08 -9.48 3.15
CA ASN A 70 2.95 -8.55 3.17
C ASN A 70 3.09 -7.42 2.16
N LEU A 71 4.33 -6.95 1.95
CA LEU A 71 4.65 -5.84 1.06
C LEU A 71 5.01 -6.30 -0.37
N ALA A 72 4.88 -7.59 -0.69
CA ALA A 72 5.31 -8.15 -1.97
C ALA A 72 4.54 -7.57 -3.15
N THR A 73 3.23 -7.42 -2.99
CA THR A 73 2.30 -7.08 -4.07
C THR A 73 1.23 -6.11 -3.58
N PRO A 74 0.57 -5.35 -4.47
CA PRO A 74 -0.58 -4.55 -4.11
C PRO A 74 -1.68 -5.36 -3.41
N ALA A 75 -1.96 -6.57 -3.90
CA ALA A 75 -2.97 -7.45 -3.31
C ALA A 75 -2.64 -7.85 -1.87
N THR A 76 -1.40 -8.22 -1.57
CA THR A 76 -0.98 -8.60 -0.21
C THR A 76 -1.03 -7.42 0.76
N LEU A 77 -0.64 -6.23 0.30
CA LEU A 77 -0.67 -5.01 1.10
C LEU A 77 -2.10 -4.54 1.37
N ALA A 78 -2.96 -4.58 0.35
CA ALA A 78 -4.39 -4.29 0.50
C ALA A 78 -5.04 -5.26 1.50
N ALA A 79 -4.71 -6.56 1.41
CA ALA A 79 -5.20 -7.55 2.35
C ALA A 79 -4.72 -7.30 3.79
N LEU A 80 -3.45 -6.89 3.98
CA LEU A 80 -2.92 -6.50 5.29
C LEU A 80 -3.70 -5.33 5.89
N ILE A 81 -3.92 -4.26 5.11
CA ILE A 81 -4.68 -3.07 5.55
C ILE A 81 -6.11 -3.47 5.91
N CYS A 82 -6.78 -4.26 5.06
CA CYS A 82 -8.14 -4.74 5.33
C CYS A 82 -8.21 -5.61 6.59
N ALA A 83 -7.25 -6.50 6.81
CA ALA A 83 -7.20 -7.36 7.99
C ALA A 83 -7.00 -6.57 9.29
N LYS A 84 -6.34 -5.40 9.22
CA LYS A 84 -6.12 -4.51 10.36
C LYS A 84 -7.32 -3.62 10.69
N LEU A 85 -8.22 -3.40 9.74
CA LEU A 85 -9.42 -2.58 9.91
C LEU A 85 -10.64 -3.37 10.37
N ALA A 86 -10.59 -4.70 10.22
CA ALA A 86 -11.62 -5.63 10.68
C ALA A 86 -11.61 -5.77 12.20
#